data_AF-A0A7J4JLW6-F1
#
_entry.id   AF-A0A7J4JLW6-F1
#
_cell.length_a   1.000
_cell.length_b   1.000
_cell.length_c   1.000
_cell.angle_alpha   90.00
_cell.angle_beta   90.00
_cell.angle_gamma   90.00
#
_symmetry.space_group_name_H-M   'P 1'
#
loop_
_entity.id
_entity.type
_entity.pdbx_description
1 polymer ?
#
loop_
_entity_poly.entity_id
_entity_poly.type
_entity_poly.pdbx_seq_one_letter_code
_entity_poly.pdbx_strand_id
1 'polypeptide(L)'
;MPLLSGVVKANSSLSLDDARIISFGHGMTLFKGLDSLAALDSMYNLSSIQAHAMIAHTRYPTGSSPKIVRAHPFGFGNVGIVHNGDVTSYSANLAACESLLAMLYHRNTQNGIGEFLSSLRKSWVGTDSEIISAMMYTLLKNGLMSDPSLSLSGVMEALVPPFDNHLTGLMRGSQERSRLEKRAFKYQGFGLDGPVSCIALIAYEDDVHMIAFRDRNDFRPLQIVIDHENQVVYAASELRQITAAAGLEIFSPLVETYSPERGKYLWVSSRSGIKSSGRTQRPYISVPALAKDGIPKINGAPHQFAGKKIDGHEVYAGILGNHGASYSEGKGSLEIVGSSEPNALEASQLDTVIVHANASLMYGNAFQGRVAYVRGGVDARGFQQLRPNNGRPPVVIVGETAGPYFLK
;
A
#
# COMPACT_ATOMS: atom_id res chain seq x y z
N MET A 1 2.46 26.79 14.16
CA MET A 1 2.67 27.88 13.17
C MET A 1 4.03 28.55 13.27
N PRO A 2 4.54 28.93 14.46
CA PRO A 2 5.86 29.58 14.56
C PRO A 2 7.01 28.77 13.94
N LEU A 3 7.10 27.48 14.25
CA LEU A 3 8.11 26.58 13.67
C LEU A 3 8.04 26.54 12.13
N LEU A 4 6.84 26.38 11.57
CA LEU A 4 6.64 26.38 10.12
C LEU A 4 7.11 27.70 9.49
N SER A 5 6.73 28.83 10.07
CA SER A 5 7.14 30.15 9.57
C SER A 5 8.67 30.33 9.62
N GLY A 6 9.32 29.88 10.69
CA GLY A 6 10.77 29.92 10.82
C GLY A 6 11.48 29.07 9.75
N VAL A 7 11.01 27.83 9.53
CA VAL A 7 11.58 26.93 8.52
C VAL A 7 11.36 27.48 7.11
N VAL A 8 10.16 27.97 6.80
CA VAL A 8 9.84 28.60 5.51
C VAL A 8 10.76 29.79 5.26
N LYS A 9 10.94 30.67 6.26
CA LYS A 9 11.83 31.82 6.15
C LYS A 9 13.28 31.41 5.92
N ALA A 10 13.79 30.44 6.68
CA ALA A 10 15.15 29.92 6.51
C ALA A 10 15.37 29.32 5.11
N ASN A 11 14.47 28.45 4.66
CA ASN A 11 14.58 27.81 3.34
C ASN A 11 14.37 28.81 2.19
N SER A 12 13.67 29.92 2.40
CA SER A 12 13.44 30.95 1.36
C SER A 12 14.69 31.75 0.97
N SER A 13 15.70 31.81 1.84
CA SER A 13 16.98 32.47 1.59
C SER A 13 18.06 31.55 1.02
N LEU A 14 17.74 30.28 0.79
CA LEU A 14 18.67 29.25 0.35
C LEU A 14 18.33 28.81 -1.08
N SER A 15 19.34 28.51 -1.87
CA SER A 15 19.21 27.84 -3.16
C SER A 15 18.98 26.32 -2.99
N LEU A 16 18.81 25.59 -4.09
CA LEU A 16 18.68 24.13 -4.05
C LEU A 16 20.02 23.41 -3.83
N ASP A 17 21.14 24.11 -3.95
CA ASP A 17 22.49 23.57 -3.75
C ASP A 17 23.05 23.88 -2.36
N ASP A 18 22.36 24.73 -1.59
CA ASP A 18 22.73 25.08 -0.22
C ASP A 18 22.22 24.05 0.81
N ALA A 19 22.70 24.18 2.05
CA ALA A 19 22.23 23.41 3.19
C ALA A 19 20.79 23.81 3.58
N ARG A 20 19.80 22.97 3.24
CA ARG A 20 18.38 23.22 3.52
C ARG A 20 17.86 22.37 4.68
N ILE A 21 16.83 22.89 5.34
CA ILE A 21 16.07 22.13 6.33
C ILE A 21 15.14 21.16 5.60
N ILE A 22 15.44 19.86 5.71
CA ILE A 22 14.67 18.79 5.04
C ILE A 22 13.66 18.09 5.93
N SER A 23 13.75 18.28 7.25
CA SER A 23 12.85 17.70 8.25
C SER A 23 12.65 18.70 9.38
N PHE A 24 11.41 18.88 9.80
CA PHE A 24 11.03 19.71 10.94
C PHE A 24 9.72 19.20 11.52
N GLY A 25 9.54 19.25 12.83
CA GLY A 25 8.39 18.67 13.50
C GLY A 25 8.80 17.87 14.71
N HIS A 26 7.86 17.13 15.29
CA HIS A 26 8.11 16.28 16.45
C HIS A 26 7.91 14.81 16.04
N GLY A 27 8.77 13.92 16.56
CA GLY A 27 8.63 12.47 16.38
C GLY A 27 9.03 11.92 15.01
N MET A 28 9.76 12.68 14.18
CA MET A 28 10.23 12.22 12.87
C MET A 28 11.59 12.83 12.51
N THR A 29 12.45 12.03 11.87
CA THR A 29 13.72 12.45 11.29
C THR A 29 13.80 11.90 9.86
N LEU A 30 14.28 12.71 8.91
CA LEU A 30 14.50 12.27 7.53
C LEU A 30 15.99 12.20 7.23
N PHE A 31 16.40 11.10 6.61
CA PHE A 31 17.75 10.89 6.09
C PHE A 31 17.67 10.82 4.56
N LYS A 32 18.60 11.51 3.89
CA LYS A 32 18.65 11.59 2.43
C LYS A 32 20.10 11.54 1.95
N GLY A 33 20.29 11.04 0.74
CA GLY A 33 21.55 11.15 0.03
C GLY A 33 21.43 10.66 -1.40
N LEU A 34 22.50 10.84 -2.16
CA LEU A 34 22.61 10.37 -3.54
C LEU A 34 23.37 9.04 -3.65
N ASP A 35 24.11 8.69 -2.60
CA ASP A 35 24.95 7.50 -2.54
C ASP A 35 24.14 6.21 -2.38
N SER A 36 24.84 5.08 -2.50
CA SER A 36 24.26 3.76 -2.23
C SER A 36 23.74 3.64 -0.79
N LEU A 37 22.76 2.76 -0.57
CA LEU A 37 22.21 2.51 0.77
C LEU A 37 23.28 2.13 1.81
N ALA A 38 24.30 1.34 1.42
CA ALA A 38 25.40 0.98 2.32
C ALA A 38 26.25 2.18 2.73
N ALA A 39 26.47 3.14 1.83
CA ALA A 39 27.16 4.38 2.15
C ALA A 39 26.33 5.28 3.06
N LEU A 40 25.02 5.36 2.84
CA LEU A 40 24.10 6.11 3.71
C LEU A 40 24.01 5.47 5.11
N ASP A 41 23.99 4.13 5.18
CA ASP A 41 24.05 3.41 6.45
C ASP A 41 25.34 3.72 7.20
N SER A 42 26.50 3.68 6.54
CA SER A 42 27.78 4.05 7.16
C SER A 42 27.82 5.52 7.61
N MET A 43 27.15 6.44 6.89
CA MET A 43 27.17 7.88 7.18
C MET A 43 26.25 8.24 8.34
N TYR A 44 25.05 7.67 8.38
CA TYR A 44 23.99 8.01 9.35
C TYR A 44 23.78 6.94 10.42
N ASN A 45 24.49 5.82 10.34
CA ASN A 45 24.32 4.65 11.20
C ASN A 45 22.87 4.14 11.20
N LEU A 46 22.26 4.03 10.02
CA LEU A 46 20.82 3.77 9.85
C LEU A 46 20.39 2.45 10.49
N SER A 47 21.22 1.41 10.39
CA SER A 47 21.00 0.08 10.97
C SER A 47 20.91 0.07 12.50
N SER A 48 21.42 1.11 13.17
CA SER A 48 21.30 1.27 14.63
C SER A 48 20.01 1.96 15.08
N ILE A 49 19.28 2.60 14.15
CA ILE A 49 18.12 3.42 14.48
C ILE A 49 16.92 2.53 14.77
N GLN A 50 16.30 2.72 15.93
CA GLN A 50 15.03 2.10 16.27
C GLN A 50 13.88 3.11 16.11
N ALA A 51 12.79 2.69 15.48
CA ALA A 51 11.59 3.49 15.29
C ALA A 51 10.33 2.62 15.26
N HIS A 52 9.19 3.19 15.63
CA HIS A 52 7.88 2.51 15.53
C HIS A 52 7.44 2.27 14.08
N ALA A 53 7.91 3.09 13.14
CA ALA A 53 7.65 2.95 11.71
C ALA A 53 8.77 3.59 10.90
N MET A 54 8.99 3.09 9.68
CA MET A 54 9.99 3.59 8.75
C MET A 54 9.44 3.62 7.34
N ILE A 55 9.91 4.58 6.53
CA ILE A 55 9.66 4.64 5.09
C ILE A 55 10.99 4.86 4.38
N ALA A 56 11.15 4.21 3.23
CA ALA A 56 12.35 4.29 2.40
C ALA A 56 11.96 4.36 0.93
N HIS A 57 12.82 4.95 0.11
CA HIS A 57 12.57 5.10 -1.31
C HIS A 57 13.86 5.25 -2.11
N THR A 58 13.94 4.53 -3.22
CA THR A 58 14.99 4.68 -4.22
C THR A 58 14.40 5.36 -5.45
N ARG A 59 14.88 6.56 -5.80
CA ARG A 59 14.33 7.36 -6.89
C ARG A 59 15.08 7.10 -8.20
N TYR A 60 14.33 6.88 -9.28
CA TYR A 60 14.86 6.92 -10.65
C TYR A 60 14.65 8.34 -11.24
N PRO A 61 15.71 9.12 -11.49
CA PRO A 61 15.55 10.48 -12.02
C PRO A 61 15.23 10.45 -13.53
N THR A 62 14.07 10.96 -13.92
CA THR A 62 13.60 10.93 -15.33
C THR A 62 13.74 12.26 -16.08
N GLY A 63 14.20 13.35 -15.45
CA GLY A 63 14.29 14.64 -16.14
C GLY A 63 14.97 15.79 -15.39
N SER A 64 15.66 15.52 -14.27
CA SER A 64 16.35 16.56 -13.51
C SER A 64 17.66 16.06 -12.93
N SER A 65 18.67 16.95 -12.83
CA SER A 65 19.94 16.65 -12.20
C SER A 65 19.72 16.15 -10.76
N PRO A 66 20.44 15.09 -10.35
CA PRO A 66 20.33 14.54 -9.01
C PRO A 66 20.78 15.59 -7.99
N LYS A 67 19.90 15.94 -7.05
CA LYS A 67 20.19 16.80 -5.91
C LYS A 67 19.66 16.11 -4.66
N ILE A 68 20.42 16.15 -3.56
CA ILE A 68 20.03 15.54 -2.26
C ILE A 68 18.65 16.04 -1.82
N VAL A 69 18.38 17.34 -1.99
CA VAL A 69 17.09 17.95 -1.62
C VAL A 69 15.90 17.35 -2.38
N ARG A 70 16.14 16.83 -3.60
CA ARG A 70 15.13 16.18 -4.45
C ARG A 70 15.01 14.67 -4.20
N ALA A 71 15.85 14.10 -3.34
CA ALA A 71 15.72 12.72 -2.92
C ALA A 71 14.57 12.57 -1.92
N HIS A 72 13.92 11.41 -1.97
CA HIS A 72 12.95 10.98 -0.96
C HIS A 72 13.67 10.46 0.28
N PRO A 73 12.97 10.35 1.43
CA PRO A 73 11.57 10.74 1.69
C PRO A 73 11.36 12.26 1.69
N PHE A 74 10.14 12.75 1.49
CA PHE A 74 9.80 14.16 1.73
C PHE A 74 9.05 14.30 3.05
N GLY A 75 9.04 15.50 3.63
CA GLY A 75 8.23 15.76 4.80
C GLY A 75 7.88 17.23 4.98
N PHE A 76 6.76 17.45 5.64
CA PHE A 76 6.26 18.77 5.98
C PHE A 76 5.61 18.72 7.36
N GLY A 77 6.25 19.35 8.34
CA GLY A 77 5.89 19.15 9.74
C GLY A 77 6.02 17.68 10.13
N ASN A 78 5.03 17.18 10.84
CA ASN A 78 4.96 15.81 11.34
C ASN A 78 4.43 14.78 10.31
N VAL A 79 4.46 15.11 9.02
CA VAL A 79 4.07 14.19 7.93
C VAL A 79 5.30 13.90 7.07
N GLY A 80 5.70 12.63 6.98
CA GLY A 80 6.71 12.14 6.06
C GLY A 80 6.08 11.27 4.97
N ILE A 81 6.61 11.30 3.75
CA ILE A 81 6.05 10.56 2.62
C ILE A 81 7.12 10.03 1.66
N VAL A 82 6.83 8.85 1.13
CA VAL A 82 7.44 8.33 -0.10
C VAL A 82 6.37 8.20 -1.17
N HIS A 83 6.72 8.53 -2.41
CA HIS A 83 5.78 8.61 -3.52
C HIS A 83 6.44 8.04 -4.77
N ASN A 84 5.76 7.08 -5.39
CA ASN A 84 6.09 6.51 -6.68
C ASN A 84 5.01 6.95 -7.68
N GLY A 85 5.38 7.80 -8.64
CA GLY A 85 4.39 8.41 -9.52
C GLY A 85 4.84 9.72 -10.15
N ASP A 86 3.90 10.35 -10.85
CA ASP A 86 4.04 11.66 -11.49
C ASP A 86 2.67 12.37 -11.44
N VAL A 87 2.57 13.44 -10.68
CA VAL A 87 1.28 14.10 -10.40
C VAL A 87 0.96 15.11 -11.50
N THR A 88 -0.05 14.83 -12.32
CA THR A 88 -0.46 15.72 -13.42
C THR A 88 -1.20 16.96 -12.93
N SER A 89 -1.65 16.96 -11.67
CA SER A 89 -2.41 18.03 -11.02
C SER A 89 -1.55 18.97 -10.17
N TYR A 90 -0.21 18.90 -10.28
CA TYR A 90 0.75 19.62 -9.43
C TYR A 90 0.41 21.10 -9.21
N SER A 91 0.16 21.87 -10.27
CA SER A 91 -0.09 23.31 -10.17
C SER A 91 -1.37 23.63 -9.38
N ALA A 92 -2.42 22.82 -9.54
CA ALA A 92 -3.67 22.98 -8.80
C ALA A 92 -3.47 22.61 -7.32
N ASN A 93 -2.75 21.51 -7.05
CA ASN A 93 -2.39 21.06 -5.71
C ASN A 93 -1.57 22.11 -4.96
N LEU A 94 -0.53 22.66 -5.59
CA LEU A 94 0.31 23.71 -5.02
C LEU A 94 -0.52 24.95 -4.68
N ALA A 95 -1.34 25.45 -5.61
CA ALA A 95 -2.15 26.64 -5.39
C ALA A 95 -3.17 26.45 -4.24
N ALA A 96 -3.81 25.29 -4.18
CA ALA A 96 -4.75 24.95 -3.11
C ALA A 96 -4.05 24.84 -1.75
N CYS A 97 -2.88 24.20 -1.70
CA CYS A 97 -2.06 24.08 -0.49
C CYS A 97 -1.61 25.45 0.03
N GLU A 98 -1.04 26.31 -0.83
CA GLU A 98 -0.61 27.66 -0.46
C GLU A 98 -1.77 28.51 0.06
N SER A 99 -2.93 28.42 -0.58
CA SER A 99 -4.15 29.15 -0.16
C SER A 99 -4.58 28.74 1.25
N LEU A 100 -4.69 27.43 1.51
CA LEU A 100 -5.09 26.95 2.83
C LEU A 100 -4.04 27.24 3.91
N LEU A 101 -2.75 27.12 3.58
CA LEU A 101 -1.66 27.52 4.48
C LEU A 101 -1.70 29.00 4.82
N ALA A 102 -1.96 29.88 3.84
CA ALA A 102 -2.11 31.31 4.08
C ALA A 102 -3.31 31.62 4.97
N MET A 103 -4.44 30.92 4.79
CA MET A 103 -5.61 31.05 5.66
C MET A 103 -5.28 30.62 7.10
N LEU A 104 -4.61 29.48 7.28
CA LEU A 104 -4.18 29.02 8.61
C LEU A 104 -3.19 30.01 9.23
N TYR A 105 -2.24 30.54 8.46
CA TYR A 105 -1.29 31.55 8.92
C TYR A 105 -2.00 32.82 9.40
N HIS A 106 -2.89 33.38 8.57
CA HIS A 106 -3.64 34.59 8.90
C HIS A 106 -4.43 34.46 10.21
N ARG A 107 -5.05 33.31 10.46
CA ARG A 107 -5.78 33.06 11.72
C ARG A 107 -4.89 33.11 12.96
N ASN A 108 -3.60 32.78 12.81
CA ASN A 108 -2.66 32.74 13.94
C ASN A 108 -1.92 34.07 14.15
N THR A 109 -1.62 34.83 13.09
CA THR A 109 -0.76 36.03 13.18
C THR A 109 -1.46 37.34 12.86
N GLN A 110 -2.66 37.30 12.28
CA GLN A 110 -3.49 38.43 11.78
C GLN A 110 -2.85 39.33 10.70
N ASN A 111 -1.51 39.42 10.61
CA ASN A 111 -0.76 40.21 9.63
C ASN A 111 0.38 39.39 8.97
N GLY A 112 1.01 39.95 7.92
CA GLY A 112 2.22 39.39 7.30
C GLY A 112 2.00 38.26 6.28
N ILE A 113 0.77 38.06 5.80
CA ILE A 113 0.45 36.99 4.83
C ILE A 113 1.28 37.12 3.55
N GLY A 114 1.46 38.34 3.03
CA GLY A 114 2.22 38.59 1.81
C GLY A 114 3.70 38.17 1.92
N GLU A 115 4.34 38.51 3.05
CA GLU A 115 5.72 38.09 3.34
C GLU A 115 5.80 36.56 3.53
N PHE A 116 4.85 35.97 4.25
CA PHE A 116 4.78 34.53 4.44
C PHE A 116 4.63 33.79 3.11
N LEU A 117 3.69 34.19 2.25
CA LEU A 117 3.48 33.58 0.93
C LEU A 117 4.70 33.75 0.01
N SER A 118 5.32 34.93 0.02
CA SER A 118 6.56 35.18 -0.73
C SER A 118 7.68 34.24 -0.28
N SER A 119 7.82 34.07 1.03
CA SER A 119 8.82 33.15 1.61
C SER A 119 8.49 31.70 1.30
N LEU A 120 7.21 31.30 1.43
CA LEU A 120 6.72 29.95 1.16
C LEU A 120 7.03 29.54 -0.28
N ARG A 121 6.69 30.38 -1.25
CA ARG A 121 6.93 30.13 -2.68
C ARG A 121 8.40 29.93 -3.02
N LYS A 122 9.30 30.66 -2.34
CA LYS A 122 10.76 30.51 -2.50
C LYS A 122 11.33 29.31 -1.73
N SER A 123 10.60 28.81 -0.73
CA SER A 123 11.05 27.70 0.11
C SER A 123 10.85 26.32 -0.51
N TRP A 124 9.97 26.20 -1.51
CA TRP A 124 9.69 24.92 -2.17
C TRP A 124 10.89 24.39 -2.94
N VAL A 125 11.10 23.08 -2.86
CA VAL A 125 11.99 22.33 -3.76
C VAL A 125 11.30 22.11 -5.11
N GLY A 126 9.96 22.01 -5.09
CA GLY A 126 9.12 21.89 -6.27
C GLY A 126 8.98 20.46 -6.76
N THR A 127 8.79 19.51 -5.83
CA THR A 127 8.48 18.11 -6.17
C THR A 127 7.05 17.77 -5.76
N ASP A 128 6.40 16.87 -6.51
CA ASP A 128 5.06 16.39 -6.18
C ASP A 128 4.97 15.89 -4.73
N SER A 129 5.99 15.15 -4.29
CA SER A 129 6.02 14.51 -2.97
C SER A 129 6.11 15.52 -1.83
N GLU A 130 6.85 16.62 -2.04
CA GLU A 130 6.85 17.74 -1.10
C GLU A 130 5.44 18.31 -0.97
N ILE A 131 4.78 18.56 -2.09
CA ILE A 131 3.43 19.15 -2.10
C ILE A 131 2.39 18.18 -1.52
N ILE A 132 2.47 16.88 -1.77
CA ILE A 132 1.58 15.88 -1.14
C ILE A 132 1.74 15.90 0.39
N SER A 133 2.99 15.90 0.89
CA SER A 133 3.23 15.96 2.34
C SER A 133 2.69 17.26 2.96
N ALA A 134 2.87 18.39 2.28
CA ALA A 134 2.36 19.68 2.71
C ALA A 134 0.83 19.72 2.70
N MET A 135 0.17 19.16 1.68
CA MET A 135 -1.28 19.06 1.61
C MET A 135 -1.84 18.20 2.75
N MET A 136 -1.26 17.02 2.99
CA MET A 136 -1.67 16.15 4.11
C MET A 136 -1.55 16.88 5.44
N TYR A 137 -0.39 17.50 5.72
CA TYR A 137 -0.17 18.27 6.94
C TYR A 137 -1.18 19.41 7.07
N THR A 138 -1.40 20.16 6.00
CA THR A 138 -2.27 21.35 6.00
C THR A 138 -3.73 20.97 6.22
N LEU A 139 -4.22 19.92 5.56
CA LEU A 139 -5.57 19.40 5.75
C LEU A 139 -5.76 18.88 7.18
N LEU A 140 -4.79 18.13 7.73
CA LEU A 140 -4.85 17.67 9.12
C LEU A 140 -4.87 18.84 10.11
N LYS A 141 -4.02 19.85 9.91
CA LYS A 141 -4.04 21.05 10.75
C LYS A 141 -5.35 21.81 10.64
N ASN A 142 -5.91 21.93 9.44
CA ASN A 142 -7.23 22.54 9.25
C ASN A 142 -8.32 21.74 9.97
N GLY A 143 -8.26 20.40 9.92
CA GLY A 143 -9.18 19.54 10.67
C GLY A 143 -9.14 19.80 12.17
N LEU A 144 -7.94 19.89 12.74
CA LEU A 144 -7.74 20.17 14.16
C LEU A 144 -8.17 21.59 14.57
N MET A 145 -7.89 22.59 13.73
CA MET A 145 -8.02 24.00 14.12
C MET A 145 -9.35 24.64 13.72
N SER A 146 -10.06 24.08 12.73
CA SER A 146 -10.99 24.88 11.93
C SER A 146 -12.13 24.10 11.29
N ASP A 147 -11.94 22.82 11.04
CA ASP A 147 -12.98 21.91 10.56
C ASP A 147 -12.90 20.57 11.30
N PRO A 148 -13.38 20.49 12.57
CA PRO A 148 -13.30 19.25 13.35
C PRO A 148 -13.98 18.04 12.68
N SER A 149 -14.81 18.26 11.66
CA SER A 149 -15.43 17.20 10.85
C SER A 149 -14.47 16.57 9.82
N LEU A 150 -13.33 17.21 9.56
CA LEU A 150 -12.27 16.70 8.68
C LEU A 150 -11.35 15.75 9.45
N SER A 151 -11.83 14.53 9.62
CA SER A 151 -11.01 13.41 10.10
C SER A 151 -9.96 12.99 9.07
N LEU A 152 -9.03 12.11 9.44
CA LEU A 152 -8.06 11.53 8.50
C LEU A 152 -8.73 10.89 7.28
N SER A 153 -9.87 10.21 7.48
CA SER A 153 -10.66 9.69 6.36
C SER A 153 -11.14 10.77 5.41
N GLY A 154 -11.43 11.96 5.93
CA GLY A 154 -11.75 13.11 5.08
C GLY A 154 -10.57 13.79 4.42
N VAL A 155 -9.39 13.75 5.04
CA VAL A 155 -8.16 14.11 4.34
C VAL A 155 -7.96 13.18 3.15
N MET A 156 -8.15 11.87 3.34
CA MET A 156 -8.01 10.90 2.25
C MET A 156 -9.04 11.09 1.14
N GLU A 157 -10.29 11.40 1.46
CA GLU A 157 -11.31 11.71 0.46
C GLU A 157 -11.08 13.04 -0.27
N ALA A 158 -10.35 13.99 0.33
CA ALA A 158 -9.93 15.21 -0.36
C ALA A 158 -8.75 14.96 -1.31
N LEU A 159 -7.80 14.11 -0.91
CA LEU A 159 -6.62 13.76 -1.72
C LEU A 159 -6.93 12.75 -2.82
N VAL A 160 -7.82 11.79 -2.56
CA VAL A 160 -8.23 10.76 -3.52
C VAL A 160 -9.77 10.76 -3.60
N PRO A 161 -10.37 11.79 -4.23
CA PRO A 161 -11.81 11.87 -4.34
C PRO A 161 -12.37 10.74 -5.22
N PRO A 162 -13.59 10.25 -4.92
CA PRO A 162 -14.26 9.28 -5.78
C PRO A 162 -14.52 9.88 -7.16
N PHE A 163 -14.68 9.01 -8.17
CA PHE A 163 -15.12 9.47 -9.49
C PHE A 163 -16.56 9.99 -9.46
N ASP A 164 -16.86 10.92 -10.38
CA ASP A 164 -18.22 11.45 -10.53
C ASP A 164 -19.25 10.35 -10.82
N ASN A 165 -18.89 9.33 -11.60
CA ASN A 165 -19.78 8.20 -11.85
C ASN A 165 -20.11 7.41 -10.57
N HIS A 166 -19.15 7.25 -9.65
CA HIS A 166 -19.40 6.68 -8.34
C HIS A 166 -20.36 7.56 -7.54
N LEU A 167 -20.16 8.89 -7.54
CA LEU A 167 -21.08 9.81 -6.85
C LEU A 167 -22.50 9.73 -7.43
N THR A 168 -22.64 9.57 -8.75
CA THR A 168 -23.95 9.41 -9.38
C THR A 168 -24.63 8.09 -9.04
N GLY A 169 -23.86 7.03 -8.77
CA GLY A 169 -24.37 5.74 -8.33
C GLY A 169 -24.87 5.72 -6.88
N LEU A 170 -24.44 6.68 -6.06
CA LEU A 170 -24.97 6.85 -4.71
C LEU A 170 -26.39 7.41 -4.75
N MET A 171 -27.25 6.88 -3.87
CA MET A 171 -28.63 7.35 -3.68
C MET A 171 -28.66 8.88 -3.54
N ARG A 172 -29.47 9.54 -4.39
CA ARG A 172 -29.66 10.99 -4.32
C ARG A 172 -30.19 11.39 -2.94
N GLY A 173 -29.60 12.44 -2.36
CA GLY A 173 -29.95 12.91 -1.02
C GLY A 173 -29.39 12.07 0.13
N SER A 174 -28.65 10.99 -0.14
CA SER A 174 -27.95 10.25 0.93
C SER A 174 -26.93 11.14 1.64
N GLN A 175 -26.76 10.90 2.95
CA GLN A 175 -25.74 11.60 3.74
C GLN A 175 -24.33 11.37 3.18
N GLU A 176 -24.03 10.15 2.73
CA GLU A 176 -22.74 9.80 2.14
C GLU A 176 -22.44 10.63 0.90
N ARG A 177 -23.37 10.66 -0.06
CA ARG A 177 -23.22 11.44 -1.28
C ARG A 177 -23.05 12.93 -0.96
N SER A 178 -23.91 13.48 -0.12
CA SER A 178 -23.88 14.89 0.27
C SER A 178 -22.55 15.27 0.96
N ARG A 179 -22.00 14.36 1.76
CA ARG A 179 -20.71 14.54 2.44
C ARG A 179 -19.55 14.56 1.44
N LEU A 180 -19.53 13.61 0.49
CA LEU A 180 -18.48 13.52 -0.53
C LEU A 180 -18.51 14.71 -1.49
N GLU A 181 -19.69 15.11 -1.95
CA GLU A 181 -19.88 16.28 -2.83
C GLU A 181 -19.41 17.57 -2.12
N LYS A 182 -19.81 17.79 -0.87
CA LYS A 182 -19.34 18.94 -0.07
C LYS A 182 -17.83 18.94 0.12
N ARG A 183 -17.23 17.76 0.31
CA ARG A 183 -15.78 17.62 0.51
C ARG A 183 -15.01 17.91 -0.77
N ALA A 184 -15.44 17.34 -1.89
CA ALA A 184 -14.85 17.59 -3.21
C ALA A 184 -14.93 19.08 -3.59
N PHE A 185 -16.06 19.75 -3.28
CA PHE A 185 -16.22 21.18 -3.51
C PHE A 185 -15.33 22.02 -2.59
N LYS A 186 -15.35 21.76 -1.28
CA LYS A 186 -14.62 22.58 -0.28
C LYS A 186 -13.10 22.48 -0.44
N TYR A 187 -12.60 21.30 -0.81
CA TYR A 187 -11.17 21.03 -0.97
C TYR A 187 -10.81 20.83 -2.44
N GLN A 188 -11.52 21.51 -3.34
CA GLN A 188 -11.19 21.52 -4.77
C GLN A 188 -9.72 21.92 -4.96
N GLY A 189 -9.02 21.18 -5.81
CA GLY A 189 -7.59 21.37 -6.05
C GLY A 189 -6.66 20.56 -5.14
N PHE A 190 -7.14 19.92 -4.06
CA PHE A 190 -6.34 18.97 -3.27
C PHE A 190 -6.29 17.55 -3.86
N GLY A 191 -7.23 17.23 -4.76
CA GLY A 191 -7.30 15.92 -5.40
C GLY A 191 -6.04 15.62 -6.22
N LEU A 192 -5.48 14.44 -6.01
CA LEU A 192 -4.34 13.90 -6.73
C LEU A 192 -4.84 13.22 -8.00
N ASP A 193 -4.35 13.72 -9.13
CA ASP A 193 -4.55 13.14 -10.46
C ASP A 193 -3.19 12.80 -11.09
N GLY A 194 -3.20 11.76 -11.92
CA GLY A 194 -1.99 11.11 -12.44
C GLY A 194 -1.61 9.85 -11.68
N PRO A 195 -0.55 9.14 -12.09
CA PRO A 195 -0.06 7.95 -11.40
C PRO A 195 0.47 8.28 -10.01
N VAL A 196 -0.10 7.69 -8.95
CA VAL A 196 0.32 7.92 -7.56
C VAL A 196 0.26 6.62 -6.78
N SER A 197 1.37 6.26 -6.12
CA SER A 197 1.37 5.34 -4.99
C SER A 197 2.20 5.96 -3.88
N CYS A 198 1.60 6.07 -2.69
CA CYS A 198 2.17 6.79 -1.57
C CYS A 198 2.13 5.96 -0.28
N ILE A 199 3.20 6.08 0.50
CA ILE A 199 3.24 5.64 1.89
C ILE A 199 3.60 6.87 2.73
N ALA A 200 2.70 7.28 3.60
CA ALA A 200 2.87 8.41 4.49
C ALA A 200 2.94 7.96 5.95
N LEU A 201 3.86 8.55 6.71
CA LEU A 201 3.93 8.44 8.17
C LEU A 201 3.53 9.77 8.79
N ILE A 202 2.68 9.70 9.82
CA ILE A 202 2.16 10.87 10.51
C ILE A 202 2.43 10.66 12.00
N ALA A 203 3.37 11.42 12.54
CA ALA A 203 3.72 11.36 13.96
C ALA A 203 2.81 12.30 14.76
N TYR A 204 2.12 11.79 15.76
CA TYR A 204 1.26 12.60 16.62
C TYR A 204 1.38 12.14 18.07
N GLU A 205 1.90 13.03 18.92
CA GLU A 205 2.22 12.70 20.32
C GLU A 205 3.09 11.44 20.38
N ASP A 206 2.55 10.36 20.96
CA ASP A 206 3.18 9.07 21.13
C ASP A 206 2.58 7.98 20.21
N ASP A 207 1.90 8.37 19.13
CA ASP A 207 1.39 7.47 18.10
C ASP A 207 1.98 7.83 16.73
N VAL A 208 2.24 6.81 15.93
CA VAL A 208 2.60 6.96 14.52
C VAL A 208 1.52 6.30 13.67
N HIS A 209 0.99 7.06 12.72
CA HIS A 209 0.05 6.55 11.75
C HIS A 209 0.72 6.31 10.40
N MET A 210 0.57 5.09 9.87
CA MET A 210 0.95 4.76 8.50
C MET A 210 -0.28 4.78 7.60
N ILE A 211 -0.21 5.54 6.51
CA ILE A 211 -1.23 5.58 5.45
C ILE A 211 -0.60 5.13 4.15
N ALA A 212 -1.12 4.06 3.55
CA ALA A 212 -0.68 3.59 2.25
C ALA A 212 -1.86 3.64 1.26
N PHE A 213 -1.70 4.40 0.18
CA PHE A 213 -2.78 4.70 -0.75
C PHE A 213 -2.28 4.86 -2.18
N ARG A 214 -3.22 4.78 -3.13
CA ARG A 214 -2.97 4.95 -4.56
C ARG A 214 -3.86 6.01 -5.17
N ASP A 215 -3.52 6.42 -6.39
CA ASP A 215 -4.42 7.16 -7.23
C ASP A 215 -5.71 6.38 -7.52
N ARG A 216 -6.74 7.12 -7.87
CA ARG A 216 -8.06 6.57 -8.20
C ARG A 216 -8.06 5.67 -9.44
N ASN A 217 -6.99 5.53 -10.24
CA ASN A 217 -6.93 4.66 -11.42
C ASN A 217 -6.00 3.45 -11.26
N ASP A 218 -5.37 3.28 -10.09
CA ASP A 218 -4.43 2.20 -9.80
C ASP A 218 -3.25 2.13 -10.80
N PHE A 219 -2.74 3.29 -11.25
CA PHE A 219 -1.65 3.32 -12.24
C PHE A 219 -0.31 2.79 -11.69
N ARG A 220 -0.14 2.79 -10.37
CA ARG A 220 1.10 2.34 -9.70
C ARG A 220 0.81 1.17 -8.76
N PRO A 221 1.73 0.19 -8.66
CA PRO A 221 1.53 -0.93 -7.75
C PRO A 221 1.72 -0.48 -6.29
N LEU A 222 0.96 -1.11 -5.41
CA LEU A 222 1.11 -1.00 -3.96
C LEU A 222 0.66 -2.32 -3.34
N GLN A 223 1.58 -2.98 -2.66
CA GLN A 223 1.39 -4.23 -1.98
C GLN A 223 1.41 -3.99 -0.48
N ILE A 224 0.43 -4.56 0.22
CA ILE A 224 0.35 -4.60 1.67
C ILE A 224 0.61 -6.03 2.10
N VAL A 225 1.45 -6.18 3.12
CA VAL A 225 1.69 -7.45 3.80
C VAL A 225 1.44 -7.26 5.29
N ILE A 226 0.64 -8.12 5.91
CA ILE A 226 0.42 -8.15 7.35
C ILE A 226 1.03 -9.44 7.87
N ASP A 227 2.06 -9.29 8.70
CA ASP A 227 2.66 -10.37 9.45
C ASP A 227 1.95 -10.48 10.80
N HIS A 228 1.09 -11.49 10.95
CA HIS A 228 0.35 -11.74 12.17
C HIS A 228 1.20 -12.36 13.27
N GLU A 229 2.36 -12.93 12.96
CA GLU A 229 3.26 -13.48 13.96
C GLU A 229 3.99 -12.36 14.69
N ASN A 230 4.65 -11.49 13.94
CA ASN A 230 5.43 -10.38 14.51
C ASN A 230 4.62 -9.09 14.72
N GLN A 231 3.34 -9.07 14.31
CA GLN A 231 2.45 -7.90 14.40
C GLN A 231 2.98 -6.68 13.62
N VAL A 232 3.61 -6.92 12.47
CA VAL A 232 4.18 -5.88 11.60
C VAL A 232 3.36 -5.74 10.33
N VAL A 233 3.14 -4.50 9.90
CA VAL A 233 2.49 -4.20 8.62
C VAL A 233 3.50 -3.56 7.69
N TYR A 234 3.64 -4.13 6.50
CA TYR A 234 4.52 -3.67 5.45
C TYR A 234 3.71 -3.11 4.28
N ALA A 235 4.26 -2.09 3.61
CA ALA A 235 3.75 -1.57 2.36
C ALA A 235 4.92 -1.33 1.40
N ALA A 236 4.83 -1.80 0.16
CA ALA A 236 5.87 -1.63 -0.84
C ALA A 236 5.30 -1.61 -2.27
N SER A 237 6.08 -1.19 -3.26
CA SER A 237 5.65 -1.30 -4.67
C SER A 237 5.57 -2.76 -5.12
N GLU A 238 6.44 -3.64 -4.62
CA GLU A 238 6.49 -5.06 -4.98
C GLU A 238 6.66 -5.96 -3.75
N LEU A 239 6.08 -7.17 -3.80
CA LEU A 239 6.22 -8.18 -2.73
C LEU A 239 7.67 -8.58 -2.49
N ARG A 240 8.48 -8.63 -3.56
CA ARG A 240 9.91 -8.95 -3.49
C ARG A 240 10.69 -8.02 -2.56
N GLN A 241 10.28 -6.76 -2.45
CA GLN A 241 10.92 -5.81 -1.54
C GLN A 241 10.67 -6.20 -0.07
N ILE A 242 9.45 -6.64 0.23
CA ILE A 242 9.04 -7.04 1.58
C ILE A 242 9.69 -8.37 1.95
N THR A 243 9.67 -9.37 1.06
CA THR A 243 10.30 -10.67 1.33
C THR A 243 11.80 -10.53 1.55
N ALA A 244 12.48 -9.71 0.75
CA ALA A 244 13.92 -9.47 0.91
C ALA A 244 14.25 -8.70 2.20
N ALA A 245 13.42 -7.73 2.59
CA ALA A 245 13.68 -6.91 3.77
C ALA A 245 13.32 -7.60 5.09
N ALA A 246 12.21 -8.34 5.12
CA ALA A 246 11.67 -8.92 6.34
C ALA A 246 11.96 -10.42 6.48
N GLY A 247 12.54 -11.06 5.45
CA GLY A 247 12.76 -12.52 5.44
C GLY A 247 11.45 -13.31 5.50
N LEU A 248 10.33 -12.68 5.14
CA LEU A 248 9.01 -13.28 5.28
C LEU A 248 8.77 -14.33 4.22
N GLU A 249 8.31 -15.48 4.68
CA GLU A 249 7.67 -16.47 3.84
C GLU A 249 6.24 -15.99 3.53
N ILE A 250 6.06 -15.32 2.38
CA ILE A 250 4.76 -14.79 1.93
C ILE A 250 3.67 -15.85 1.73
N PHE A 251 4.06 -17.12 1.79
CA PHE A 251 3.21 -18.30 1.72
C PHE A 251 2.87 -18.85 3.13
N SER A 252 3.33 -18.21 4.18
CA SER A 252 2.90 -18.56 5.53
C SER A 252 1.41 -18.23 5.69
N PRO A 253 0.60 -19.11 6.31
CA PRO A 253 -0.79 -18.79 6.67
C PRO A 253 -0.89 -17.63 7.68
N LEU A 254 0.22 -17.26 8.32
CA LEU A 254 0.32 -16.12 9.24
C LEU A 254 0.62 -14.80 8.51
N VAL A 255 0.78 -14.84 7.19
CA VAL A 255 1.10 -13.67 6.37
C VAL A 255 -0.05 -13.39 5.40
N GLU A 256 -0.71 -12.25 5.61
CA GLU A 256 -1.73 -11.75 4.69
C GLU A 256 -1.06 -10.87 3.63
N THR A 257 -1.47 -10.98 2.37
CA THR A 257 -0.92 -10.20 1.27
C THR A 257 -2.02 -9.73 0.32
N TYR A 258 -2.06 -8.44 0.01
CA TYR A 258 -3.05 -7.87 -0.91
C TYR A 258 -2.63 -6.50 -1.45
N SER A 259 -3.33 -6.02 -2.48
CA SER A 259 -3.31 -4.61 -2.88
C SER A 259 -4.57 -3.89 -2.38
N PRO A 260 -4.48 -2.63 -1.93
CA PRO A 260 -5.66 -1.86 -1.55
C PRO A 260 -6.65 -1.76 -2.72
N GLU A 261 -7.94 -1.87 -2.44
CA GLU A 261 -8.98 -1.62 -3.43
C GLU A 261 -8.89 -0.19 -3.97
N ARG A 262 -9.38 -0.02 -5.20
CA ARG A 262 -9.41 1.26 -5.90
C ARG A 262 -10.05 2.35 -5.04
N GLY A 263 -9.34 3.47 -4.85
CA GLY A 263 -9.82 4.60 -4.03
C GLY A 263 -9.92 4.32 -2.52
N LYS A 264 -9.45 3.16 -2.05
CA LYS A 264 -9.29 2.84 -0.63
C LYS A 264 -7.84 2.98 -0.21
N TYR A 265 -7.61 2.99 1.10
CA TYR A 265 -6.30 3.17 1.70
C TYR A 265 -6.15 2.32 2.95
N LEU A 266 -4.93 1.83 3.17
CA LEU A 266 -4.52 1.26 4.45
C LEU A 266 -4.32 2.39 5.46
N TRP A 267 -4.81 2.23 6.69
CA TRP A 267 -4.50 3.08 7.82
C TRP A 267 -4.14 2.22 9.03
N VAL A 268 -2.91 2.36 9.51
CA VAL A 268 -2.39 1.71 10.70
C VAL A 268 -2.01 2.75 11.75
N SER A 269 -2.33 2.49 13.01
CA SER A 269 -1.85 3.21 14.19
C SER A 269 -0.90 2.31 14.94
N SER A 270 0.27 2.82 15.34
CA SER A 270 1.21 2.07 16.18
C SER A 270 0.62 1.66 17.53
N ARG A 271 -0.32 2.45 18.06
CA ARG A 271 -1.00 2.16 19.35
C ARG A 271 -2.21 1.24 19.22
N SER A 272 -2.93 1.31 18.11
CA SER A 272 -4.27 0.73 18.01
C SER A 272 -4.52 -0.07 16.74
N GLY A 273 -3.44 -0.44 16.06
CA GLY A 273 -3.42 -1.35 14.92
C GLY A 273 -4.11 -0.80 13.68
N ILE A 274 -4.60 -1.72 12.85
CA ILE A 274 -5.22 -1.39 11.57
C ILE A 274 -6.61 -0.78 11.79
N LYS A 275 -6.77 0.49 11.40
CA LYS A 275 -8.02 1.27 11.42
C LYS A 275 -8.81 1.15 10.11
N SER A 276 -8.11 1.04 9.00
CA SER A 276 -8.68 0.76 7.67
C SER A 276 -7.75 -0.23 6.97
N SER A 277 -8.28 -1.34 6.46
CA SER A 277 -7.50 -2.31 5.67
C SER A 277 -7.34 -1.89 4.21
N GLY A 278 -7.99 -0.82 3.75
CA GLY A 278 -8.02 -0.50 2.32
C GLY A 278 -8.83 -1.50 1.50
N ARG A 279 -9.77 -2.24 2.11
CA ARG A 279 -10.69 -3.18 1.46
C ARG A 279 -12.11 -2.96 1.99
N THR A 280 -13.13 -3.11 1.16
CA THR A 280 -14.54 -2.90 1.53
C THR A 280 -15.08 -4.06 2.36
N GLN A 281 -14.58 -5.27 2.10
CA GLN A 281 -14.74 -6.40 2.99
C GLN A 281 -13.35 -6.77 3.49
N ARG A 282 -13.16 -6.83 4.82
CA ARG A 282 -12.12 -7.73 5.34
C ARG A 282 -12.64 -9.12 5.00
N PRO A 283 -12.02 -9.89 4.08
CA PRO A 283 -12.21 -11.33 4.13
C PRO A 283 -12.00 -11.71 5.59
N TYR A 284 -12.97 -12.42 6.15
CA TYR A 284 -12.83 -13.01 7.46
C TYR A 284 -11.69 -14.03 7.32
N ILE A 285 -10.46 -13.56 7.50
CA ILE A 285 -9.30 -14.41 7.62
C ILE A 285 -9.42 -14.97 9.03
N SER A 286 -10.20 -16.06 9.16
CA SER A 286 -9.71 -17.07 10.07
C SER A 286 -8.43 -17.54 9.41
N VAL A 287 -7.29 -17.05 9.88
CA VAL A 287 -6.08 -17.88 9.86
C VAL A 287 -6.60 -19.20 10.40
N PRO A 288 -6.69 -20.28 9.60
CA PRO A 288 -7.08 -21.55 10.17
C PRO A 288 -6.15 -21.72 11.35
N ALA A 289 -6.69 -21.91 12.55
CA ALA A 289 -5.85 -22.26 13.69
C ALA A 289 -4.90 -23.33 13.17
N LEU A 290 -3.58 -23.07 13.27
CA LEU A 290 -2.54 -24.03 12.88
C LEU A 290 -3.06 -25.39 13.28
N ALA A 291 -3.20 -26.26 12.27
CA ALA A 291 -4.01 -27.45 12.35
C ALA A 291 -3.89 -28.13 13.71
N LYS A 292 -5.04 -28.52 14.27
CA LYS A 292 -5.14 -29.45 15.41
C LYS A 292 -4.08 -30.54 15.26
N ASP A 293 -3.46 -30.95 16.37
CA ASP A 293 -2.48 -32.03 16.40
C ASP A 293 -2.90 -33.20 15.49
N GLY A 294 -2.03 -33.60 14.55
CA GLY A 294 -2.24 -34.76 13.68
C GLY A 294 -2.30 -34.53 12.17
N ILE A 295 -2.25 -33.29 11.65
CA ILE A 295 -2.15 -33.05 10.19
C ILE A 295 -0.68 -33.15 9.72
N PRO A 296 -0.38 -33.95 8.68
CA PRO A 296 0.97 -34.04 8.12
C PRO A 296 1.48 -32.68 7.59
N LYS A 297 2.74 -32.34 7.89
CA LYS A 297 3.36 -31.07 7.47
C LYS A 297 4.12 -31.22 6.15
N ILE A 298 4.05 -30.18 5.31
CA ILE A 298 4.81 -30.05 4.06
C ILE A 298 5.54 -28.71 4.02
N ASN A 299 6.75 -28.69 3.46
CA ASN A 299 7.68 -27.56 3.54
C ASN A 299 8.14 -27.08 2.15
N GLY A 300 7.21 -26.92 1.20
CA GLY A 300 7.53 -26.32 -0.11
C GLY A 300 8.40 -27.19 -1.02
N ALA A 301 8.50 -28.50 -0.78
CA ALA A 301 9.27 -29.40 -1.62
C ALA A 301 8.72 -29.39 -3.06
N PRO A 302 9.55 -29.09 -4.08
CA PRO A 302 9.09 -29.10 -5.47
C PRO A 302 8.60 -30.48 -5.88
N HIS A 303 7.57 -30.54 -6.73
CA HIS A 303 7.03 -31.77 -7.32
C HIS A 303 6.52 -32.85 -6.33
N GLN A 304 6.29 -32.50 -5.07
CA GLN A 304 5.98 -33.46 -3.98
C GLN A 304 4.88 -34.49 -4.30
N PHE A 305 3.84 -34.07 -5.01
CA PHE A 305 2.69 -34.85 -5.45
C PHE A 305 2.52 -34.83 -6.98
N ALA A 306 3.55 -34.41 -7.72
CA ALA A 306 3.46 -34.31 -9.18
C ALA A 306 3.23 -35.69 -9.80
N GLY A 307 2.26 -35.80 -10.71
CA GLY A 307 1.87 -37.08 -11.34
C GLY A 307 1.26 -38.11 -10.38
N LYS A 308 1.06 -37.77 -9.10
CA LYS A 308 0.50 -38.69 -8.12
C LYS A 308 -0.99 -38.89 -8.39
N LYS A 309 -1.45 -40.14 -8.28
CA LYS A 309 -2.87 -40.46 -8.25
C LYS A 309 -3.42 -40.31 -6.83
N ILE A 310 -4.41 -39.44 -6.64
CA ILE A 310 -5.09 -39.18 -5.37
C ILE A 310 -6.59 -39.43 -5.57
N ASP A 311 -7.09 -40.52 -5.01
CA ASP A 311 -8.50 -40.91 -5.10
C ASP A 311 -9.29 -40.62 -3.79
N GLY A 312 -8.59 -40.29 -2.70
CA GLY A 312 -9.18 -39.93 -1.40
C GLY A 312 -9.05 -38.44 -1.07
N HIS A 313 -9.40 -38.07 0.16
CA HIS A 313 -9.16 -36.71 0.67
C HIS A 313 -7.83 -36.67 1.41
N GLU A 314 -6.83 -35.98 0.87
CA GLU A 314 -5.54 -35.76 1.52
C GLU A 314 -5.43 -34.31 2.02
N VAL A 315 -5.06 -34.14 3.28
CA VAL A 315 -4.91 -32.84 3.94
C VAL A 315 -3.49 -32.66 4.44
N TYR A 316 -2.87 -31.53 4.11
CA TYR A 316 -1.53 -31.18 4.55
C TYR A 316 -1.47 -29.76 5.09
N ALA A 317 -0.61 -29.51 6.07
CA ALA A 317 -0.35 -28.18 6.62
C ALA A 317 1.01 -27.66 6.13
N GLY A 318 1.07 -26.40 5.70
CA GLY A 318 2.30 -25.77 5.20
C GLY A 318 2.20 -25.37 3.74
N ILE A 319 3.31 -25.47 3.00
CA ILE A 319 3.41 -24.91 1.65
C ILE A 319 3.49 -26.02 0.61
N LEU A 320 2.58 -25.97 -0.36
CA LEU A 320 2.68 -26.77 -1.57
C LEU A 320 3.74 -26.15 -2.48
N GLY A 321 4.85 -26.86 -2.66
CA GLY A 321 6.01 -26.36 -3.39
C GLY A 321 5.77 -26.13 -4.88
N ASN A 322 6.78 -25.57 -5.54
CA ASN A 322 6.76 -25.36 -6.99
C ASN A 322 6.44 -26.66 -7.74
N HIS A 323 5.49 -26.60 -8.68
CA HIS A 323 4.96 -27.78 -9.37
C HIS A 323 4.46 -28.90 -8.43
N GLY A 324 4.11 -28.55 -7.19
CA GLY A 324 3.92 -29.49 -6.09
C GLY A 324 2.86 -30.57 -6.34
N ALA A 325 1.83 -30.31 -7.13
CA ALA A 325 0.84 -31.29 -7.57
C ALA A 325 0.54 -31.12 -9.07
N SER A 326 1.55 -30.77 -9.87
CA SER A 326 1.40 -30.71 -11.33
C SER A 326 1.15 -32.09 -11.91
N TYR A 327 0.29 -32.18 -12.91
CA TYR A 327 -0.07 -33.45 -13.58
C TYR A 327 -0.65 -34.53 -12.64
N SER A 328 -0.96 -34.22 -11.38
CA SER A 328 -1.59 -35.17 -10.47
C SER A 328 -3.00 -35.52 -10.98
N GLU A 329 -3.46 -36.73 -10.72
CA GLU A 329 -4.71 -37.27 -11.25
C GLU A 329 -5.54 -37.97 -10.16
N GLY A 330 -6.78 -38.33 -10.48
CA GLY A 330 -7.66 -39.06 -9.57
C GLY A 330 -8.90 -38.29 -9.17
N LYS A 331 -9.85 -39.00 -8.53
CA LYS A 331 -11.17 -38.45 -8.16
C LYS A 331 -11.20 -37.81 -6.77
N GLY A 332 -10.06 -37.78 -6.10
CA GLY A 332 -9.91 -37.29 -4.74
C GLY A 332 -9.74 -35.78 -4.64
N SER A 333 -9.41 -35.34 -3.44
CA SER A 333 -9.15 -33.94 -3.13
C SER A 333 -7.83 -33.74 -2.40
N LEU A 334 -7.14 -32.67 -2.74
CA LEU A 334 -5.92 -32.21 -2.07
C LEU A 334 -6.22 -30.89 -1.36
N GLU A 335 -6.15 -30.89 -0.04
CA GLU A 335 -6.38 -29.72 0.80
C GLU A 335 -5.07 -29.27 1.47
N ILE A 336 -4.68 -28.04 1.20
CA ILE A 336 -3.48 -27.41 1.75
C ILE A 336 -3.91 -26.34 2.75
N VAL A 337 -3.74 -26.64 4.03
CA VAL A 337 -3.88 -25.70 5.14
C VAL A 337 -2.63 -24.84 5.19
N GLY A 338 -2.54 -23.92 4.24
CA GLY A 338 -1.41 -23.03 4.00
C GLY A 338 -1.45 -22.51 2.56
N SER A 339 -0.30 -22.17 1.98
CA SER A 339 -0.20 -21.57 0.64
C SER A 339 0.37 -22.51 -0.41
N SER A 340 0.39 -22.00 -1.63
CA SER A 340 1.01 -22.66 -2.76
C SER A 340 2.00 -21.76 -3.49
N GLU A 341 3.14 -22.34 -3.83
CA GLU A 341 4.17 -21.76 -4.70
C GLU A 341 3.78 -21.74 -6.19
N PRO A 342 4.61 -21.16 -7.06
CA PRO A 342 4.31 -21.07 -8.49
C PRO A 342 4.08 -22.42 -9.16
N ASN A 343 3.22 -22.43 -10.20
CA ASN A 343 2.93 -23.60 -11.04
C ASN A 343 2.40 -24.85 -10.32
N ALA A 344 2.07 -24.78 -9.03
CA ALA A 344 1.87 -25.97 -8.23
C ALA A 344 0.78 -26.92 -8.74
N LEU A 345 -0.21 -26.41 -9.47
CA LEU A 345 -1.29 -27.21 -10.08
C LEU A 345 -1.25 -27.23 -11.61
N GLU A 346 -0.08 -27.00 -12.22
CA GLU A 346 0.06 -27.07 -13.68
C GLU A 346 -0.50 -28.39 -14.22
N ALA A 347 -1.50 -28.31 -15.12
CA ALA A 347 -2.16 -29.46 -15.74
C ALA A 347 -2.68 -30.54 -14.76
N SER A 348 -2.92 -30.18 -13.50
CA SER A 348 -3.51 -31.10 -12.51
C SER A 348 -4.94 -31.48 -12.89
N GLN A 349 -5.26 -32.76 -12.76
CA GLN A 349 -6.56 -33.38 -13.06
C GLN A 349 -7.30 -33.85 -11.80
N LEU A 350 -6.85 -33.47 -10.60
CA LEU A 350 -7.53 -33.80 -9.35
C LEU A 350 -8.95 -33.22 -9.34
N ASP A 351 -9.93 -33.97 -8.80
CA ASP A 351 -11.32 -33.48 -8.77
C ASP A 351 -11.43 -32.16 -8.01
N THR A 352 -10.84 -32.08 -6.82
CA THR A 352 -10.90 -30.86 -5.99
C THR A 352 -9.54 -30.50 -5.42
N VAL A 353 -9.16 -29.22 -5.49
CA VAL A 353 -7.99 -28.69 -4.76
C VAL A 353 -8.39 -27.49 -3.93
N ILE A 354 -7.96 -27.46 -2.67
CA ILE A 354 -8.25 -26.40 -1.71
C ILE A 354 -6.94 -25.84 -1.17
N VAL A 355 -6.77 -24.52 -1.20
CA VAL A 355 -5.65 -23.81 -0.58
C VAL A 355 -6.23 -22.75 0.36
N HIS A 356 -5.89 -22.82 1.63
CA HIS A 356 -6.47 -21.94 2.66
C HIS A 356 -5.81 -20.57 2.79
N ALA A 357 -4.63 -20.36 2.20
CA ALA A 357 -3.96 -19.07 2.15
C ALA A 357 -3.76 -18.64 0.68
N ASN A 358 -2.61 -18.04 0.34
CA ASN A 358 -2.34 -17.48 -0.98
C ASN A 358 -1.77 -18.51 -1.96
N ALA A 359 -1.99 -18.30 -3.26
CA ALA A 359 -1.35 -19.05 -4.34
C ALA A 359 -0.52 -18.12 -5.23
N SER A 360 0.69 -18.56 -5.60
CA SER A 360 1.65 -17.75 -6.34
C SER A 360 1.38 -17.68 -7.86
N LEU A 361 2.34 -17.10 -8.59
CA LEU A 361 2.32 -16.90 -10.02
C LEU A 361 2.01 -18.21 -10.77
N MET A 362 1.21 -18.13 -11.83
CA MET A 362 0.92 -19.28 -12.71
C MET A 362 0.31 -20.48 -11.98
N TYR A 363 -0.34 -20.25 -10.84
CA TYR A 363 -1.04 -21.31 -10.12
C TYR A 363 -2.19 -21.88 -10.95
N GLY A 364 -2.24 -23.21 -11.08
CA GLY A 364 -3.31 -23.91 -11.80
C GLY A 364 -3.36 -23.60 -13.29
N ASN A 365 -2.25 -23.21 -13.91
CA ASN A 365 -2.23 -23.05 -15.36
C ASN A 365 -2.47 -24.41 -16.03
N ALA A 366 -3.29 -24.44 -17.09
CA ALA A 366 -3.84 -25.68 -17.66
C ALA A 366 -4.66 -26.60 -16.71
N PHE A 367 -5.17 -26.11 -15.57
CA PHE A 367 -5.93 -26.94 -14.61
C PHE A 367 -7.14 -27.63 -15.27
N GLN A 368 -7.27 -28.93 -14.97
CA GLN A 368 -8.23 -29.88 -15.54
C GLN A 368 -9.09 -30.55 -14.46
N GLY A 369 -9.02 -30.10 -13.21
CA GLY A 369 -9.90 -30.61 -12.16
C GLY A 369 -11.33 -30.10 -12.25
N ARG A 370 -12.19 -30.50 -11.32
CA ARG A 370 -13.57 -30.00 -11.23
C ARG A 370 -13.65 -28.69 -10.45
N VAL A 371 -12.97 -28.61 -9.30
CA VAL A 371 -13.00 -27.43 -8.42
C VAL A 371 -11.60 -27.08 -7.95
N ALA A 372 -11.20 -25.82 -8.09
CA ALA A 372 -10.06 -25.24 -7.39
C ALA A 372 -10.54 -24.09 -6.52
N TYR A 373 -10.31 -24.18 -5.21
CA TYR A 373 -10.62 -23.13 -4.26
C TYR A 373 -9.33 -22.60 -3.63
N VAL A 374 -9.10 -21.30 -3.78
CA VAL A 374 -8.03 -20.58 -3.07
C VAL A 374 -8.73 -19.57 -2.18
N ARG A 375 -8.60 -19.72 -0.87
CA ARG A 375 -9.23 -18.79 0.08
C ARG A 375 -8.58 -17.41 0.04
N GLY A 376 -7.25 -17.35 -0.08
CA GLY A 376 -6.48 -16.10 -0.19
C GLY A 376 -6.48 -15.51 -1.60
N GLY A 377 -5.41 -14.79 -1.93
CA GLY A 377 -5.16 -14.27 -3.27
C GLY A 377 -4.47 -15.27 -4.19
N VAL A 378 -4.71 -15.13 -5.49
CA VAL A 378 -3.93 -15.76 -6.56
C VAL A 378 -3.16 -14.67 -7.28
N ASP A 379 -1.82 -14.79 -7.35
CA ASP A 379 -0.96 -13.82 -8.03
C ASP A 379 -1.17 -13.86 -9.57
N ALA A 380 -0.41 -13.06 -10.32
CA ALA A 380 -0.56 -12.90 -11.75
C ALA A 380 -0.48 -14.23 -12.51
N ARG A 381 -1.20 -14.30 -13.63
CA ARG A 381 -1.23 -15.45 -14.55
C ARG A 381 -1.80 -16.74 -13.93
N GLY A 382 -2.60 -16.66 -12.88
CA GLY A 382 -3.33 -17.82 -12.35
C GLY A 382 -4.39 -18.34 -13.32
N PHE A 383 -4.54 -19.66 -13.40
CA PHE A 383 -5.60 -20.36 -14.13
C PHE A 383 -5.81 -19.91 -15.58
N GLN A 384 -4.75 -19.59 -16.32
CA GLN A 384 -4.89 -18.99 -17.66
C GLN A 384 -5.57 -19.90 -18.69
N GLN A 385 -5.48 -21.22 -18.54
CA GLN A 385 -5.99 -22.18 -19.51
C GLN A 385 -6.84 -23.25 -18.83
N LEU A 386 -7.98 -22.88 -18.28
CA LEU A 386 -8.92 -23.86 -17.74
C LEU A 386 -9.36 -24.85 -18.83
N ARG A 387 -9.19 -26.15 -18.60
CA ARG A 387 -9.52 -27.20 -19.56
C ARG A 387 -10.63 -28.10 -19.00
N PRO A 388 -11.70 -28.37 -19.77
CA PRO A 388 -12.73 -29.31 -19.36
C PRO A 388 -12.15 -30.71 -19.16
N ASN A 389 -12.60 -31.40 -18.13
CA ASN A 389 -12.30 -32.81 -17.89
C ASN A 389 -13.59 -33.60 -17.92
N ASN A 390 -13.66 -34.62 -18.77
CA ASN A 390 -14.86 -35.44 -19.01
C ASN A 390 -16.13 -34.61 -19.31
N GLY A 391 -15.98 -33.52 -20.07
CA GLY A 391 -17.10 -32.67 -20.48
C GLY A 391 -17.65 -31.75 -19.39
N ARG A 392 -17.02 -31.69 -18.21
CA ARG A 392 -17.38 -30.73 -17.16
C ARG A 392 -16.37 -29.58 -17.14
N PRO A 393 -16.82 -28.31 -17.18
CA PRO A 393 -15.91 -27.18 -17.06
C PRO A 393 -15.38 -27.10 -15.62
N PRO A 394 -14.09 -26.79 -15.43
CA PRO A 394 -13.52 -26.51 -14.12
C PRO A 394 -14.16 -25.24 -13.53
N VAL A 395 -14.33 -25.24 -12.20
CA VAL A 395 -14.76 -24.08 -11.43
C VAL A 395 -13.60 -23.61 -10.56
N VAL A 396 -13.24 -22.34 -10.69
CA VAL A 396 -12.22 -21.71 -9.85
C VAL A 396 -12.88 -20.68 -8.96
N ILE A 397 -12.61 -20.75 -7.66
CA ILE A 397 -13.08 -19.80 -6.66
C ILE A 397 -11.84 -19.22 -5.98
N VAL A 398 -11.69 -17.91 -6.05
CA VAL A 398 -10.64 -17.16 -5.34
C VAL A 398 -11.32 -16.26 -4.33
N GLY A 399 -10.96 -16.40 -3.07
CA GLY A 399 -11.65 -15.73 -1.96
C GLY A 399 -11.26 -14.26 -1.81
N GLU A 400 -10.01 -13.90 -2.11
CA GLU A 400 -9.55 -12.51 -2.00
C GLU A 400 -9.28 -11.85 -3.35
N THR A 401 -8.04 -11.86 -3.82
CA THR A 401 -7.61 -11.11 -5.00
C THR A 401 -7.19 -12.05 -6.12
N ALA A 402 -7.55 -11.69 -7.35
CA ALA A 402 -7.07 -12.34 -8.56
C ALA A 402 -6.13 -11.37 -9.30
N GLY A 403 -4.87 -11.75 -9.44
CA GLY A 403 -3.85 -10.91 -10.08
C GLY A 403 -4.09 -10.71 -11.58
N PRO A 404 -3.28 -9.85 -12.24
CA PRO A 404 -3.36 -9.61 -13.67
C PRO A 404 -3.27 -10.90 -14.49
N TYR A 405 -4.01 -10.97 -15.61
CA TYR A 405 -4.07 -12.14 -16.50
C TYR A 405 -4.61 -13.42 -15.85
N PHE A 406 -5.39 -13.29 -14.78
CA PHE A 406 -6.22 -14.35 -14.23
C PHE A 406 -7.34 -14.71 -15.22
N LEU A 407 -7.45 -15.98 -15.59
CA LEU A 407 -8.40 -16.50 -16.60
C LEU A 407 -8.29 -15.75 -17.94
N LYS A 408 -7.41 -16.21 -18.83
CA LYS A 408 -7.19 -15.57 -20.14
C LYS A 408 -7.88 -16.30 -21.28
#